data_AF-Q235H5-F1
#
_entry.id   AF-Q235H5-F1
#
_cell.length_a   1.000
_cell.length_b   1.000
_cell.length_c   1.000
_cell.angle_alpha   90.00
_cell.angle_beta   90.00
_cell.angle_gamma   90.00
#
_symmetry.space_group_name_H-M   'P 1'
#
loop_
_entity.id
_entity.type
_entity.pdbx_description
1 polymer ?
#
loop_
_entity_poly.entity_id
_entity_poly.type
_entity_poly.pdbx_seq_one_letter_code
_entity_poly.pdbx_strand_id
1 'polypeptide(L)'
;MISLITLLSQNLQLNYLSAIENQSQVQPFFSISQSNVLIQQSSFDSNRLLNPSLGGGVFYFISSQVNISNSTFSKNSAQNGGSLYFIDQCVGLISNTTFISNYARENGGVLILNNSDIQIQKTIFQFNKALIGGVVRYLTFQPKFLQKSSKNKILDTCGTIFENVCQQNQGLFYGNNFGSYPQTIKINNITIENNGVYTFENVQSGTQGQILEIQLFDEEGSLVKLQNNDILPSSITQEFQYYQVALYELYQVNQQQDISQRDLKLDGTTLKQFQTDKFLLNQYSASGQIGKKGEAVLFIYGFELLSNKSLRFTDPLIIFINYIFRQCQVGEIVQPACTNCSLVNCYTCQNGTYSIQDTTQNSNNLQCKPCDYKSCDYCEGNKISLKKGFWRLNQQDDNIIPCGKSQDLCNGQEDTNYCSEGQIGPLCQTCDYLGQFWNSSYAENNLDNKCFKCGSESQYIAAQFFLSIITLLYLTYIFYETKVNLNLMAKALILDRIGLIRLGTSGQIGEKSFYNYFNILTCKLKLKFT
;
A
#
# COMPACT_ATOMS: atom_id res chain seq x y z
N MET A 1 16.18 25.29 -50.30
CA MET A 1 14.96 26.09 -50.07
C MET A 1 15.38 27.54 -49.99
N ILE A 2 14.85 28.39 -50.87
CA ILE A 2 15.12 29.83 -50.86
C ILE A 2 14.23 30.41 -49.74
N SER A 3 14.78 31.25 -48.87
CA SER A 3 14.08 32.03 -47.84
C SER A 3 13.73 33.43 -48.35
N LEU A 4 13.02 34.25 -47.56
CA LEU A 4 12.63 35.60 -48.00
C LEU A 4 13.88 36.45 -48.30
N ILE A 5 14.96 36.19 -47.56
CA ILE A 5 16.32 36.65 -47.85
C ILE A 5 17.29 35.49 -47.59
N THR A 6 17.73 34.81 -48.66
CA THR A 6 18.77 33.76 -48.55
C THR A 6 20.12 34.43 -48.67
N LEU A 7 20.89 34.37 -47.59
CA LEU A 7 22.20 35.01 -47.54
C LEU A 7 23.28 33.95 -47.58
N LEU A 8 23.93 33.83 -48.73
CA LEU A 8 25.13 33.02 -48.93
C LEU A 8 26.34 33.95 -48.93
N SER A 9 26.86 34.25 -47.74
CA SER A 9 28.11 34.99 -47.56
C SER A 9 29.00 34.26 -46.57
N GLN A 10 30.32 34.27 -46.75
CA GLN A 10 31.25 33.73 -45.76
C GLN A 10 31.19 34.51 -44.44
N ASN A 11 30.91 35.82 -44.49
CA ASN A 11 30.80 36.69 -43.32
C ASN A 11 29.59 37.62 -43.45
N LEU A 12 28.75 37.67 -42.42
CA LEU A 12 27.55 38.49 -42.34
C LEU A 12 27.56 39.31 -41.06
N GLN A 13 27.34 40.61 -41.20
CA GLN A 13 27.20 41.52 -40.07
C GLN A 13 25.85 42.24 -40.17
N LEU A 14 24.99 42.00 -39.18
CA LEU A 14 23.67 42.60 -39.04
C LEU A 14 23.69 43.43 -37.76
N ASN A 15 24.10 44.69 -37.91
CA ASN A 15 24.19 45.63 -36.81
C ASN A 15 23.03 46.62 -36.90
N TYR A 16 22.37 46.90 -35.77
CA TYR A 16 21.24 47.84 -35.72
C TYR A 16 20.07 47.47 -36.65
N LEU A 17 19.87 46.18 -36.91
CA LEU A 17 18.79 45.70 -37.74
C LEU A 17 17.47 45.72 -36.96
N SER A 18 16.40 46.22 -37.56
CA SER A 18 15.05 46.18 -37.00
C SER A 18 14.10 45.47 -37.97
N ALA A 19 13.45 44.40 -37.51
CA ALA A 19 12.39 43.70 -38.25
C ALA A 19 11.13 43.58 -37.39
N ILE A 20 10.05 44.22 -37.81
CA ILE A 20 8.82 44.37 -37.04
C ILE A 20 7.63 43.90 -37.86
N GLU A 21 6.73 43.11 -37.25
CA GLU A 21 5.43 42.71 -37.81
C GLU A 21 5.50 41.96 -39.17
N ASN A 22 6.63 41.31 -39.47
CA ASN A 22 6.75 40.54 -40.71
C ASN A 22 5.98 39.22 -40.61
N GLN A 23 5.23 38.88 -41.67
CA GLN A 23 4.53 37.60 -41.77
C GLN A 23 4.98 36.84 -43.01
N SER A 24 5.35 35.57 -42.84
CA SER A 24 5.72 34.67 -43.93
C SER A 24 4.92 33.37 -43.81
N GLN A 25 4.41 32.88 -44.95
CA GLN A 25 3.66 31.63 -45.01
C GLN A 25 4.51 30.44 -45.46
N VAL A 26 5.61 30.70 -46.17
CA VAL A 26 6.33 29.65 -46.91
C VAL A 26 7.69 29.33 -46.28
N GLN A 27 8.40 30.33 -45.76
CA GLN A 27 9.82 30.22 -45.44
C GLN A 27 10.27 31.13 -44.28
N PRO A 28 11.35 30.80 -43.57
CA PRO A 28 11.94 31.67 -42.55
C PRO A 28 12.30 33.04 -43.12
N PHE A 29 12.28 34.07 -42.27
CA PHE A 29 12.54 35.44 -42.70
C PHE A 29 13.99 35.60 -43.19
N PHE A 30 14.94 35.12 -42.39
CA PHE A 30 16.33 34.91 -42.79
C PHE A 30 16.67 33.42 -42.76
N SER A 31 17.11 32.86 -43.89
CA SER A 31 17.81 31.58 -43.89
C SER A 31 19.27 31.81 -44.25
N ILE A 32 20.15 31.41 -43.34
CA ILE A 32 21.59 31.62 -43.45
C ILE A 32 22.28 30.27 -43.33
N SER A 33 23.16 29.98 -44.28
CA SER A 33 23.83 28.68 -44.36
C SER A 33 25.31 28.85 -44.65
N GLN A 34 26.15 28.09 -43.94
CA GLN A 34 27.61 28.04 -44.16
C GLN A 34 28.28 29.43 -44.03
N SER A 35 27.87 30.19 -43.01
CA SER A 35 28.30 31.57 -42.80
C SER A 35 28.84 31.81 -41.39
N ASN A 36 29.74 32.79 -41.25
CA ASN A 36 30.02 33.44 -39.97
C ASN A 36 29.09 34.65 -39.83
N VAL A 37 28.22 34.64 -38.83
CA VAL A 37 27.16 35.64 -38.63
C VAL A 37 27.39 36.38 -37.33
N LEU A 38 27.36 37.69 -37.40
CA LEU A 38 27.39 38.60 -36.26
C LEU A 38 26.11 39.45 -36.28
N ILE A 39 25.29 39.31 -35.24
CA ILE A 39 24.08 40.11 -35.03
C ILE A 39 24.28 40.93 -33.76
N GLN A 40 24.26 42.26 -33.87
CA GLN A 40 24.48 43.13 -32.72
C GLN A 40 23.47 44.27 -32.69
N GLN A 41 23.06 44.65 -31.48
CA GLN A 41 22.24 45.85 -31.26
C GLN A 41 20.96 45.88 -32.11
N SER A 42 20.37 44.71 -32.33
CA SER A 42 19.25 44.52 -33.27
C SER A 42 17.94 44.19 -32.54
N SER A 43 16.81 44.44 -33.19
CA SER A 43 15.47 44.26 -32.64
C SER A 43 14.56 43.49 -33.60
N PHE A 44 13.91 42.44 -33.11
CA PHE A 44 12.99 41.62 -33.88
C PHE A 44 11.68 41.46 -33.13
N ASP A 45 10.64 42.18 -33.55
CA ASP A 45 9.35 42.21 -32.86
C ASP A 45 8.21 41.69 -33.73
N SER A 46 7.37 40.84 -33.15
CA SER A 46 6.09 40.41 -33.75
C SER A 46 6.21 39.73 -35.12
N ASN A 47 7.34 39.08 -35.42
CA ASN A 47 7.55 38.35 -36.68
C ASN A 47 6.93 36.94 -36.62
N ARG A 48 6.22 36.52 -37.68
CA ARG A 48 5.46 35.27 -37.67
C ARG A 48 5.73 34.41 -38.91
N LEU A 49 6.17 33.18 -38.68
CA LEU A 49 6.18 32.12 -39.67
C LEU A 49 4.95 31.22 -39.49
N LEU A 50 4.04 31.26 -40.45
CA LEU A 50 2.76 30.53 -40.40
C LEU A 50 2.87 29.09 -40.93
N ASN A 51 3.99 28.74 -41.55
CA ASN A 51 4.23 27.39 -42.06
C ASN A 51 4.12 26.35 -40.92
N PRO A 52 3.30 25.27 -41.07
CA PRO A 52 3.08 24.27 -40.03
C PRO A 52 4.21 23.24 -39.88
N SER A 53 5.27 23.33 -40.67
CA SER A 53 6.37 22.35 -40.66
C SER A 53 7.75 22.99 -40.51
N LEU A 54 7.84 24.31 -40.48
CA LEU A 54 9.11 25.03 -40.43
C LEU A 54 9.29 25.80 -39.12
N GLY A 55 10.56 25.99 -38.78
CA GLY A 55 10.96 26.76 -37.61
C GLY A 55 11.73 28.04 -37.91
N GLY A 56 12.17 28.72 -36.85
CA GLY A 56 13.00 29.92 -36.96
C GLY A 56 12.17 31.12 -37.40
N GLY A 57 11.27 31.57 -36.52
CA GLY A 57 10.33 32.66 -36.83
C GLY A 57 11.01 33.93 -37.36
N VAL A 58 12.28 34.14 -37.00
CA VAL A 58 13.14 35.20 -37.54
C VAL A 58 14.31 34.60 -38.31
N PHE A 59 15.12 33.74 -37.67
CA PHE A 59 16.34 33.19 -38.26
C PHE A 59 16.33 31.67 -38.28
N TYR A 60 16.75 31.12 -39.42
CA TYR A 60 17.05 29.72 -39.63
C TYR A 60 18.51 29.57 -40.05
N PHE A 61 19.32 28.93 -39.20
CA PHE A 61 20.76 28.77 -39.39
C PHE A 61 21.12 27.33 -39.69
N ILE A 62 21.97 27.13 -40.71
CA ILE A 62 22.48 25.83 -41.14
C ILE A 62 24.01 25.89 -41.15
N SER A 63 24.69 24.97 -40.46
CA SER A 63 26.16 24.84 -40.49
C SER A 63 26.91 26.18 -40.40
N SER A 64 26.49 27.05 -39.48
CA SER A 64 26.96 28.43 -39.39
C SER A 64 27.56 28.72 -38.01
N GLN A 65 28.54 29.62 -37.98
CA GLN A 65 29.04 30.19 -36.74
C GLN A 65 28.25 31.47 -36.42
N VAL A 66 27.52 31.52 -35.31
CA VAL A 66 26.54 32.60 -35.05
C VAL A 66 26.80 33.26 -33.71
N ASN A 67 27.08 34.56 -33.75
CA ASN A 67 27.22 35.41 -32.57
C ASN A 67 26.09 36.45 -32.53
N ILE A 68 25.24 36.38 -31.51
CA ILE A 68 24.16 37.35 -31.27
C ILE A 68 24.46 38.07 -29.97
N SER A 69 24.45 39.40 -30.00
CA SER A 69 24.70 40.19 -28.80
C SER A 69 23.86 41.46 -28.72
N ASN A 70 23.57 41.90 -27.49
CA ASN A 70 22.92 43.19 -27.21
C ASN A 70 21.63 43.39 -28.02
N SER A 71 20.86 42.33 -28.23
CA SER A 71 19.70 42.34 -29.14
C SER A 71 18.41 41.96 -28.41
N THR A 72 17.26 42.23 -29.03
CA THR A 72 15.94 41.88 -28.47
C THR A 72 15.10 41.12 -29.48
N PHE A 73 14.46 40.05 -29.03
CA PHE A 73 13.50 39.26 -29.78
C PHE A 73 12.20 39.18 -28.98
N SER A 74 11.14 39.78 -29.50
CA SER A 74 9.85 39.84 -28.81
C SER A 74 8.69 39.40 -29.68
N LYS A 75 7.77 38.63 -29.09
CA LYS A 75 6.49 38.23 -29.73
C LYS A 75 6.66 37.53 -31.09
N ASN A 76 7.81 36.92 -31.35
CA ASN A 76 8.03 36.17 -32.59
C ASN A 76 7.40 34.78 -32.48
N SER A 77 6.94 34.24 -33.60
CA SER A 77 6.30 32.92 -33.61
C SER A 77 6.60 32.06 -34.84
N ALA A 78 6.67 30.75 -34.64
CA ALA A 78 6.84 29.74 -35.68
C ALA A 78 6.19 28.40 -35.27
N GLN A 79 6.33 27.34 -36.10
CA GLN A 79 5.98 25.99 -35.63
C GLN A 79 6.97 25.53 -34.54
N ASN A 80 8.26 25.65 -34.83
CA ASN A 80 9.36 25.22 -33.98
C ASN A 80 10.39 26.36 -33.85
N GLY A 81 10.92 26.67 -32.66
CA GLY A 81 11.88 27.77 -32.52
C GLY A 81 11.22 29.12 -32.86
N GLY A 82 10.42 29.65 -31.92
CA GLY A 82 9.59 30.85 -32.15
C GLY A 82 10.36 32.05 -32.69
N SER A 83 11.66 32.15 -32.41
CA SER A 83 12.58 33.13 -32.99
C SER A 83 13.68 32.50 -33.83
N LEU A 84 14.40 31.51 -33.29
CA LEU A 84 15.65 31.00 -33.85
C LEU A 84 15.59 29.49 -34.08
N TYR A 85 16.25 29.02 -35.13
CA TYR A 85 16.39 27.59 -35.39
C TYR A 85 17.81 27.29 -35.85
N PHE A 86 18.50 26.38 -35.17
CA PHE A 86 19.88 25.98 -35.49
C PHE A 86 19.91 24.51 -35.87
N ILE A 87 20.48 24.21 -37.04
CA ILE A 87 20.65 22.84 -37.53
C ILE A 87 22.04 22.62 -38.13
N ASP A 88 22.44 21.35 -38.16
CA ASP A 88 23.64 20.86 -38.85
C ASP A 88 24.94 21.53 -38.41
N GLN A 89 25.31 21.37 -37.14
CA GLN A 89 26.60 21.78 -36.57
C GLN A 89 26.78 23.30 -36.46
N CYS A 90 25.71 24.04 -36.15
CA CYS A 90 25.88 25.44 -35.79
C CYS A 90 26.61 25.56 -34.43
N VAL A 91 27.46 26.59 -34.32
CA VAL A 91 28.22 26.92 -33.11
C VAL A 91 28.25 28.42 -32.89
N GLY A 92 28.46 28.87 -31.64
CA GLY A 92 28.63 30.30 -31.37
C GLY A 92 28.08 30.73 -30.02
N LEU A 93 27.72 32.01 -29.91
CA LEU A 93 27.39 32.67 -28.65
C LEU A 93 26.19 33.60 -28.78
N ILE A 94 25.19 33.40 -27.91
CA ILE A 94 24.14 34.38 -27.63
C ILE A 94 24.47 35.04 -26.29
N SER A 95 24.59 36.35 -26.26
CA SER A 95 24.97 37.09 -25.06
C SER A 95 24.23 38.42 -24.90
N ASN A 96 23.98 38.86 -23.66
CA ASN A 96 23.35 40.16 -23.38
C ASN A 96 22.08 40.41 -24.23
N THR A 97 21.27 39.37 -24.41
CA THR A 97 20.12 39.39 -25.31
C THR A 97 18.84 39.18 -24.51
N THR A 98 17.73 39.67 -25.02
CA THR A 98 16.43 39.55 -24.35
C THR A 98 15.42 38.85 -25.26
N PHE A 99 14.75 37.81 -24.76
CA PHE A 99 13.70 37.07 -25.43
C PHE A 99 12.40 37.14 -24.61
N ILE A 100 11.41 37.87 -25.12
CA ILE A 100 10.16 38.14 -24.40
C ILE A 100 8.95 37.68 -25.22
N SER A 101 8.08 36.87 -24.60
CA SER A 101 6.79 36.47 -25.17
C SER A 101 6.89 35.81 -26.55
N ASN A 102 8.00 35.13 -26.85
CA ASN A 102 8.12 34.34 -28.08
C ASN A 102 7.35 33.02 -27.94
N TYR A 103 6.82 32.54 -29.06
CA TYR A 103 5.89 31.41 -29.08
C TYR A 103 6.21 30.42 -30.18
N ALA A 104 6.36 29.14 -29.84
CA ALA A 104 6.36 28.05 -30.79
C ALA A 104 5.08 27.23 -30.64
N ARG A 105 4.49 26.82 -31.76
CA ARG A 105 3.29 25.95 -31.75
C ARG A 105 3.59 24.54 -31.28
N GLU A 106 4.84 24.08 -31.39
CA GLU A 106 5.27 22.76 -30.95
C GLU A 106 6.47 22.84 -30.01
N ASN A 107 7.67 23.10 -30.53
CA ASN A 107 8.90 22.92 -29.76
C ASN A 107 9.75 24.18 -29.69
N GLY A 108 10.35 24.45 -28.52
CA GLY A 108 11.35 25.51 -28.35
C GLY A 108 10.75 26.90 -28.54
N GLY A 109 10.08 27.44 -27.51
CA GLY A 109 9.33 28.70 -27.62
C GLY A 109 10.17 29.88 -28.11
N VAL A 110 11.48 29.84 -27.85
CA VAL A 110 12.47 30.76 -28.42
C VAL A 110 13.27 30.08 -29.52
N LEU A 111 13.93 28.97 -29.21
CA LEU A 111 14.88 28.35 -30.14
C LEU A 111 14.93 26.82 -30.11
N ILE A 112 15.33 26.26 -31.25
CA ILE A 112 15.63 24.83 -31.44
C ILE A 112 17.12 24.64 -31.68
N LEU A 113 17.71 23.65 -31.01
CA LEU A 113 19.05 23.14 -31.28
C LEU A 113 18.97 21.71 -31.80
N ASN A 114 19.15 21.54 -33.11
CA ASN A 114 19.31 20.24 -33.74
C ASN A 114 20.77 20.07 -34.18
N ASN A 115 21.46 19.08 -33.63
CA ASN A 115 22.87 18.81 -33.91
C ASN A 115 23.76 20.07 -33.85
N SER A 116 23.51 20.98 -32.90
CA SER A 116 24.14 22.31 -32.82
C SER A 116 24.39 22.72 -31.36
N ASP A 117 25.48 23.44 -31.11
CA ASP A 117 25.94 23.81 -29.76
C ASP A 117 26.15 25.34 -29.66
N ILE A 118 25.10 26.05 -29.25
CA ILE A 118 25.13 27.50 -29.04
C ILE A 118 25.28 27.77 -27.54
N GLN A 119 26.34 28.51 -27.18
CA GLN A 119 26.48 28.99 -25.81
C GLN A 119 25.53 30.16 -25.56
N ILE A 120 24.93 30.20 -24.38
CA ILE A 120 23.98 31.25 -23.98
C ILE A 120 24.39 31.79 -22.62
N GLN A 121 24.64 33.10 -22.55
CA GLN A 121 25.02 33.77 -21.31
C GLN A 121 24.39 35.15 -21.18
N LYS A 122 24.20 35.63 -19.95
CA LYS A 122 23.71 36.99 -19.66
C LYS A 122 22.44 37.33 -20.45
N THR A 123 21.56 36.34 -20.62
CA THR A 123 20.38 36.44 -21.48
C THR A 123 19.11 36.33 -20.65
N ILE A 124 18.10 37.13 -20.98
CA ILE A 124 16.81 37.15 -20.30
C ILE A 124 15.77 36.42 -21.14
N PHE A 125 15.06 35.47 -20.54
CA PHE A 125 13.97 34.70 -21.12
C PHE A 125 12.72 34.89 -20.28
N GLN A 126 11.74 35.61 -20.82
CA GLN A 126 10.50 35.92 -20.11
C GLN A 126 9.25 35.58 -20.92
N PHE A 127 8.27 34.94 -20.29
CA PHE A 127 6.95 34.65 -20.88
C PHE A 127 6.96 33.86 -22.19
N ASN A 128 8.03 33.12 -22.49
CA ASN A 128 8.12 32.32 -23.71
C ASN A 128 7.34 31.00 -23.56
N LYS A 129 6.73 30.53 -24.66
CA LYS A 129 5.81 29.38 -24.62
C LYS A 129 6.00 28.39 -25.76
N ALA A 130 5.86 27.11 -25.46
CA ALA A 130 5.78 26.01 -26.43
C ALA A 130 5.01 24.81 -25.85
N LEU A 131 4.78 23.76 -26.64
CA LEU A 131 4.29 22.48 -26.11
C LEU A 131 5.40 21.76 -25.35
N ILE A 132 6.63 21.75 -25.89
CA ILE A 132 7.82 21.19 -25.25
C ILE A 132 8.96 22.21 -25.30
N GLY A 133 9.56 22.52 -24.14
CA GLY A 133 10.67 23.46 -24.04
C GLY A 133 10.22 24.91 -24.28
N GLY A 134 9.68 25.57 -23.26
CA GLY A 134 9.15 26.93 -23.35
C GLY A 134 10.16 27.98 -23.84
N VAL A 135 11.46 27.72 -23.66
CA VAL A 135 12.56 28.51 -24.22
C VAL A 135 13.33 27.72 -25.27
N VAL A 136 14.01 26.65 -24.87
CA VAL A 136 14.88 25.85 -25.76
C VAL A 136 14.38 24.42 -25.86
N ARG A 137 14.33 23.89 -27.08
CA ARG A 137 14.30 22.44 -27.31
C ARG A 137 15.62 21.99 -27.95
N TYR A 138 16.25 20.96 -27.42
CA TYR A 138 17.46 20.35 -27.99
C TYR A 138 17.29 18.85 -28.23
N LEU A 139 17.72 18.36 -29.40
CA LEU A 139 17.32 17.03 -29.90
C LEU A 139 18.45 16.00 -30.01
N THR A 140 19.71 16.44 -30.05
CA THR A 140 20.83 15.52 -30.41
C THR A 140 21.80 15.29 -29.26
N PHE A 141 22.14 16.34 -28.54
CA PHE A 141 23.04 16.29 -27.40
C PHE A 141 22.74 17.43 -26.44
N GLN A 142 23.15 17.27 -25.18
CA GLN A 142 23.01 18.33 -24.19
C GLN A 142 23.96 19.51 -24.52
N PRO A 143 23.43 20.72 -24.77
CA PRO A 143 24.24 21.91 -25.03
C PRO A 143 25.17 22.23 -23.86
N LYS A 144 26.36 22.78 -24.16
CA LYS A 144 27.36 23.08 -23.12
C LYS A 144 26.85 24.04 -22.05
N PHE A 145 25.94 24.95 -22.40
CA PHE A 145 25.42 25.92 -21.44
C PHE A 145 24.48 25.31 -20.38
N LEU A 146 23.97 24.10 -20.60
CA LEU A 146 23.13 23.36 -19.65
C LEU A 146 23.92 22.37 -18.79
N GLN A 147 25.22 22.21 -19.06
CA GLN A 147 26.06 21.28 -18.30
C GLN A 147 26.30 21.84 -16.89
N LYS A 148 25.88 21.09 -15.88
CA LYS A 148 26.08 21.43 -14.47
C LYS A 148 27.57 21.40 -14.14
N SER A 149 28.09 22.49 -13.58
CA SER A 149 29.49 22.54 -13.12
C SER A 149 29.62 21.87 -11.76
N SER A 150 30.60 20.96 -11.60
CA SER A 150 30.88 20.22 -10.37
C SER A 150 31.49 21.04 -9.23
N LYS A 151 31.54 22.38 -9.37
CA LYS A 151 32.09 23.30 -8.36
C LYS A 151 30.94 24.14 -7.79
N ASN A 152 30.96 24.41 -6.49
CA ASN A 152 30.04 25.27 -5.72
C ASN A 152 29.86 26.68 -6.34
N LYS A 153 29.21 26.76 -7.49
CA LYS A 153 28.83 28.00 -8.17
C LYS A 153 27.36 28.22 -7.93
N ILE A 154 27.00 29.47 -7.66
CA ILE A 154 25.61 29.89 -7.54
C ILE A 154 24.97 29.71 -8.91
N LEU A 155 23.88 28.94 -8.96
CA LEU A 155 23.09 28.77 -10.17
C LEU A 155 22.22 30.01 -10.38
N ASP A 156 22.10 30.43 -11.63
CA ASP A 156 21.13 31.44 -12.02
C ASP A 156 19.69 30.89 -12.02
N THR A 157 18.70 31.74 -12.31
CA THR A 157 17.27 31.32 -12.27
C THR A 157 16.91 30.29 -13.34
N CYS A 158 17.75 30.10 -14.36
CA CYS A 158 17.61 29.04 -15.35
C CYS A 158 18.25 27.72 -14.88
N GLY A 159 18.88 27.67 -13.70
CA GLY A 159 19.63 26.51 -13.23
C GLY A 159 21.00 26.33 -13.90
N THR A 160 21.54 27.39 -14.52
CA THR A 160 22.84 27.37 -15.21
C THR A 160 23.87 28.25 -14.48
N ILE A 161 25.11 28.34 -14.98
CA ILE A 161 26.18 29.19 -14.40
C ILE A 161 26.53 30.39 -15.29
N PHE A 162 25.67 30.72 -16.25
CA PHE A 162 25.96 31.66 -17.32
C PHE A 162 25.25 33.00 -17.14
N GLU A 163 24.75 33.29 -15.94
CA GLU A 163 24.07 34.56 -15.58
C GLU A 163 22.80 34.80 -16.41
N ASN A 164 22.06 33.74 -16.72
CA ASN A 164 20.80 33.82 -17.45
C ASN A 164 19.61 34.03 -16.52
N VAL A 165 18.57 34.71 -17.01
CA VAL A 165 17.33 34.94 -16.28
C VAL A 165 16.17 34.21 -16.95
N CYS A 166 15.52 33.28 -16.24
CA CYS A 166 14.36 32.55 -16.71
C CYS A 166 13.17 32.89 -15.83
N GLN A 167 12.13 33.49 -16.41
CA GLN A 167 10.97 33.93 -15.67
C GLN A 167 9.68 33.63 -16.45
N GLN A 168 8.79 32.85 -15.82
CA GLN A 168 7.43 32.61 -16.31
C GLN A 168 7.37 32.06 -17.75
N ASN A 169 8.37 31.29 -18.16
CA ASN A 169 8.32 30.50 -19.38
C ASN A 169 7.50 29.23 -19.15
N GLN A 170 6.92 28.67 -20.22
CA GLN A 170 5.99 27.55 -20.12
C GLN A 170 6.18 26.54 -21.26
N GLY A 171 6.39 25.28 -20.90
CA GLY A 171 6.20 24.11 -21.76
C GLY A 171 4.89 23.44 -21.35
N LEU A 172 3.95 23.24 -22.28
CA LEU A 172 2.64 22.69 -21.94
C LEU A 172 2.72 21.26 -21.40
N PHE A 173 3.51 20.40 -22.04
CA PHE A 173 3.66 18.99 -21.65
C PHE A 173 4.82 18.78 -20.70
N TYR A 174 5.96 19.43 -20.96
CA TYR A 174 7.15 19.47 -20.11
C TYR A 174 8.18 20.49 -20.65
N GLY A 175 9.23 20.74 -19.87
CA GLY A 175 10.31 21.68 -20.17
C GLY A 175 9.82 23.12 -20.12
N ASN A 176 9.66 23.68 -18.92
CA ASN A 176 9.21 25.06 -18.75
C ASN A 176 10.19 26.06 -19.37
N ASN A 177 11.49 25.85 -19.19
CA ASN A 177 12.51 26.59 -19.93
C ASN A 177 13.17 25.69 -20.96
N PHE A 178 13.76 24.60 -20.53
CA PHE A 178 14.56 23.72 -21.39
C PHE A 178 13.90 22.35 -21.52
N GLY A 179 13.80 21.86 -22.75
CA GLY A 179 13.23 20.55 -23.05
C GLY A 179 14.14 19.70 -23.93
N SER A 180 14.46 18.50 -23.45
CA SER A 180 15.01 17.41 -24.25
C SER A 180 13.98 16.31 -24.41
N TYR A 181 14.38 15.06 -24.17
CA TYR A 181 13.49 13.96 -23.87
C TYR A 181 13.44 13.80 -22.34
N PRO A 182 12.45 13.10 -21.78
CA PRO A 182 12.40 12.89 -20.34
C PRO A 182 13.67 12.17 -19.86
N GLN A 183 14.24 12.64 -18.75
CA GLN A 183 15.57 12.24 -18.26
C GLN A 183 15.49 11.28 -17.08
N THR A 184 14.42 11.39 -16.29
CA THR A 184 14.27 10.62 -15.06
C THR A 184 12.89 10.00 -14.99
N ILE A 185 12.80 8.93 -14.23
CA ILE A 185 11.55 8.21 -14.03
C ILE A 185 11.31 7.96 -12.55
N LYS A 186 10.06 7.66 -12.22
CA LYS A 186 9.70 7.09 -10.93
C LYS A 186 8.82 5.88 -11.12
N ILE A 187 9.11 4.80 -10.39
CA ILE A 187 8.24 3.63 -10.28
C ILE A 187 7.61 3.64 -8.89
N ASN A 188 6.28 3.69 -8.82
CA ASN A 188 5.54 3.76 -7.56
C ASN A 188 6.10 4.84 -6.61
N ASN A 189 6.35 6.05 -7.15
CA ASN A 189 6.96 7.22 -6.50
C ASN A 189 8.45 7.10 -6.10
N ILE A 190 9.12 6.00 -6.43
CA ILE A 190 10.55 5.81 -6.16
C ILE A 190 11.35 6.14 -7.41
N THR A 191 12.34 7.04 -7.30
CA THR A 191 13.27 7.33 -8.40
C THR A 191 14.21 6.16 -8.62
N ILE A 192 14.34 5.70 -9.86
CA ILE A 192 15.20 4.56 -10.23
C ILE A 192 16.11 4.99 -11.38
N GLU A 193 17.40 4.69 -11.22
CA GLU A 193 18.42 4.97 -12.24
C GLU A 193 18.47 3.86 -13.30
N ASN A 194 19.12 4.13 -14.42
CA ASN A 194 19.33 3.12 -15.47
C ASN A 194 20.11 1.90 -14.93
N ASN A 195 19.67 0.71 -15.30
CA ASN A 195 20.11 -0.58 -14.75
C ASN A 195 19.84 -0.75 -13.25
N GLY A 196 18.98 0.08 -12.67
CA GLY A 196 18.51 -0.04 -11.30
C GLY A 196 17.58 -1.24 -11.10
N VAL A 197 17.27 -1.53 -9.84
CA VAL A 197 16.44 -2.67 -9.42
C VAL A 197 15.24 -2.19 -8.62
N TYR A 198 14.04 -2.64 -8.99
CA TYR A 198 12.81 -2.50 -8.22
C TYR A 198 12.37 -3.87 -7.70
N THR A 199 12.00 -3.99 -6.43
CA THR A 199 11.66 -5.29 -5.83
C THR A 199 10.24 -5.29 -5.28
N PHE A 200 9.43 -6.26 -5.71
CA PHE A 200 8.20 -6.64 -5.05
C PHE A 200 8.48 -7.72 -4.00
N GLU A 201 8.16 -7.42 -2.76
CA GLU A 201 8.28 -8.36 -1.63
C GLU A 201 6.97 -9.11 -1.39
N ASN A 202 7.08 -10.30 -0.81
CA ASN A 202 5.94 -11.10 -0.33
C ASN A 202 4.88 -11.39 -1.41
N VAL A 203 5.32 -11.68 -2.64
CA VAL A 203 4.46 -11.87 -3.81
C VAL A 203 3.74 -13.22 -3.74
N GLN A 204 2.42 -13.20 -3.85
CA GLN A 204 1.62 -14.41 -4.08
C GLN A 204 1.72 -14.81 -5.56
N SER A 205 2.27 -16.00 -5.79
CA SER A 205 2.47 -16.52 -7.15
C SER A 205 1.14 -16.74 -7.89
N GLY A 206 1.05 -16.28 -9.13
CA GLY A 206 -0.13 -16.42 -9.99
C GLY A 206 -1.19 -15.32 -9.81
N THR A 207 -0.88 -14.24 -9.10
CA THR A 207 -1.84 -13.14 -8.84
C THR A 207 -1.55 -11.88 -9.66
N GLN A 208 -2.56 -11.03 -9.83
CA GLN A 208 -2.49 -9.72 -10.50
C GLN A 208 -2.27 -8.56 -9.51
N GLY A 209 -1.48 -8.78 -8.45
CA GLY A 209 -1.29 -7.81 -7.36
C GLY A 209 -0.13 -6.83 -7.55
N GLN A 210 0.74 -7.07 -8.52
CA GLN A 210 1.97 -6.29 -8.72
C GLN A 210 1.70 -5.19 -9.75
N ILE A 211 1.47 -3.98 -9.24
CA ILE A 211 1.18 -2.80 -10.05
C ILE A 211 2.45 -1.98 -10.20
N LEU A 212 2.81 -1.63 -11.44
CA LEU A 212 3.87 -0.68 -11.74
C LEU A 212 3.23 0.62 -12.27
N GLU A 213 3.29 1.67 -11.47
CA GLU A 213 2.99 3.04 -11.88
C GLU A 213 4.29 3.75 -12.26
N ILE A 214 4.47 4.04 -13.55
CA ILE A 214 5.72 4.60 -14.07
C ILE A 214 5.47 6.03 -14.54
N GLN A 215 6.13 7.00 -13.89
CA GLN A 215 6.04 8.41 -14.21
C GLN A 215 7.34 8.92 -14.83
N LEU A 216 7.23 9.94 -15.67
CA LEU A 216 8.33 10.50 -16.44
C LEU A 216 8.58 11.94 -16.06
N PHE A 217 9.84 12.34 -15.98
CA PHE A 217 10.24 13.67 -15.58
C PHE A 217 11.31 14.23 -16.50
N ASP A 218 11.19 15.50 -16.83
CA ASP A 218 12.16 16.23 -17.65
C ASP A 218 13.45 16.60 -16.89
N GLU A 219 14.37 17.28 -17.57
CA GLU A 219 15.61 17.79 -16.99
C GLU A 219 15.44 18.82 -15.86
N GLU A 220 14.27 19.47 -15.78
CA GLU A 220 13.92 20.46 -14.76
C GLU A 220 13.18 19.82 -13.58
N GLY A 221 12.91 18.51 -13.64
CA GLY A 221 12.18 17.76 -12.63
C GLY A 221 10.66 17.89 -12.72
N SER A 222 10.13 18.41 -13.84
CA SER A 222 8.69 18.52 -14.09
C SER A 222 8.14 17.21 -14.63
N LEU A 223 6.95 16.83 -14.16
CA LEU A 223 6.22 15.65 -14.63
C LEU A 223 5.74 15.86 -16.08
N VAL A 224 6.04 14.90 -16.96
CA VAL A 224 5.52 14.86 -18.32
C VAL A 224 4.03 14.58 -18.28
N LYS A 225 3.22 15.44 -18.90
CA LYS A 225 1.76 15.28 -18.95
C LYS A 225 1.23 15.53 -20.35
N LEU A 226 0.53 14.56 -20.90
CA LEU A 226 -0.27 14.67 -22.12
C LEU A 226 -1.69 15.07 -21.74
N GLN A 227 -2.21 16.15 -22.35
CA GLN A 227 -3.58 16.59 -22.16
C GLN A 227 -4.47 16.02 -23.27
N ASN A 228 -5.58 15.37 -22.90
CA ASN A 228 -6.43 14.61 -23.84
C ASN A 228 -7.37 15.47 -24.72
N ASN A 229 -7.46 16.78 -24.49
CA ASN A 229 -8.55 17.60 -25.04
C ASN A 229 -8.19 18.37 -26.31
N ASP A 230 -6.95 18.36 -26.76
CA ASP A 230 -6.50 19.12 -27.93
C ASP A 230 -6.12 18.20 -29.09
N ILE A 231 -6.42 18.64 -30.32
CA ILE A 231 -5.87 18.03 -31.54
C ILE A 231 -4.36 18.26 -31.50
N LEU A 232 -3.62 17.23 -31.12
CA LEU A 232 -2.16 17.28 -31.03
C LEU A 232 -1.55 17.41 -32.43
N PRO A 233 -0.50 18.24 -32.60
CA PRO A 233 0.26 18.25 -33.84
C PRO A 233 0.86 16.87 -34.17
N SER A 234 1.07 16.59 -35.45
CA SER A 234 1.50 15.25 -35.91
C SER A 234 2.87 14.84 -35.36
N SER A 235 3.81 15.78 -35.24
CA SER A 235 5.15 15.53 -34.69
C SER A 235 5.10 15.11 -33.21
N ILE A 236 4.30 15.82 -32.41
CA ILE A 236 4.07 15.54 -30.99
C ILE A 236 3.37 14.19 -30.84
N THR A 237 2.34 13.94 -31.64
CA THR A 237 1.62 12.67 -31.64
C THR A 237 2.57 11.52 -31.93
N GLN A 238 3.45 11.70 -32.92
CA GLN A 238 4.46 10.71 -33.27
C GLN A 238 5.47 10.48 -32.13
N GLU A 239 5.97 11.54 -31.48
CA GLU A 239 6.88 11.42 -30.33
C GLU A 239 6.23 10.62 -29.18
N PHE A 240 5.02 11.00 -28.76
CA PHE A 240 4.31 10.31 -27.66
C PHE A 240 3.85 8.89 -28.02
N GLN A 241 3.60 8.59 -29.30
CA GLN A 241 3.31 7.21 -29.74
C GLN A 241 4.51 6.26 -29.56
N TYR A 242 5.73 6.79 -29.63
CA TYR A 242 6.93 6.01 -29.34
C TYR A 242 7.17 5.79 -27.84
N TYR A 243 6.49 6.55 -26.97
CA TYR A 243 6.62 6.40 -25.52
C TYR A 243 5.81 5.19 -25.09
N GLN A 244 6.52 4.09 -24.82
CA GLN A 244 5.93 2.83 -24.39
C GLN A 244 6.82 2.12 -23.38
N VAL A 245 6.21 1.31 -22.52
CA VAL A 245 6.89 0.44 -21.58
C VAL A 245 6.54 -1.01 -21.85
N ALA A 246 7.54 -1.88 -21.80
CA ALA A 246 7.38 -3.31 -22.00
C ALA A 246 8.09 -4.08 -20.89
N LEU A 247 7.38 -4.97 -20.23
CA LEU A 247 7.92 -5.87 -19.21
C LEU A 247 8.14 -7.26 -19.81
N TYR A 248 9.37 -7.75 -19.76
CA TYR A 248 9.75 -9.07 -20.25
C TYR A 248 10.37 -9.93 -19.15
N GLU A 249 10.25 -11.25 -19.28
CA GLU A 249 10.96 -12.20 -18.44
C GLU A 249 12.45 -12.16 -18.75
N LEU A 250 13.32 -12.08 -17.73
CA LEU A 250 14.77 -11.99 -17.94
C LEU A 250 15.30 -13.22 -18.71
N TYR A 251 14.73 -14.40 -18.44
CA TYR A 251 14.99 -15.64 -19.14
C TYR A 251 14.84 -15.52 -20.67
N GLN A 252 13.78 -14.84 -21.15
CA GLN A 252 13.52 -14.64 -22.58
C GLN A 252 14.51 -13.67 -23.20
N VAL A 253 14.85 -12.59 -22.48
CA VAL A 253 15.82 -11.58 -22.92
C VAL A 253 17.20 -12.20 -23.11
N ASN A 254 17.60 -13.12 -22.22
CA ASN A 254 18.88 -13.83 -22.29
C ASN A 254 18.92 -14.95 -23.33
N GLN A 255 17.86 -15.16 -24.11
CA GLN A 255 17.76 -16.21 -25.14
C GLN A 255 18.02 -17.63 -24.61
N GLN A 256 17.75 -17.88 -23.33
CA GLN A 256 17.91 -19.21 -22.76
C GLN A 256 16.80 -20.15 -23.30
N GLN A 257 17.19 -21.36 -23.68
CA GLN A 257 16.27 -22.37 -24.25
C GLN A 257 15.84 -23.42 -23.22
N ASP A 258 16.56 -23.53 -22.09
CA ASP A 258 16.26 -24.48 -21.03
C ASP A 258 15.13 -23.99 -20.10
N ILE A 259 13.91 -24.45 -20.35
CA ILE A 259 12.69 -24.08 -19.61
C ILE A 259 12.82 -24.33 -18.10
N SER A 260 13.71 -25.24 -17.67
CA SER A 260 13.94 -25.51 -16.25
C SER A 260 14.61 -24.35 -15.51
N GLN A 261 15.29 -23.45 -16.25
CA GLN A 261 15.93 -22.25 -15.72
C GLN A 261 14.98 -21.06 -15.63
N ARG A 262 13.74 -21.21 -16.10
CA ARG A 262 12.71 -20.20 -15.96
C ARG A 262 12.34 -20.03 -14.48
N ASP A 263 12.50 -18.82 -13.99
CA ASP A 263 12.26 -18.39 -12.61
C ASP A 263 10.95 -17.58 -12.47
N LEU A 264 10.52 -16.97 -13.57
CA LEU A 264 9.34 -16.12 -13.65
C LEU A 264 8.53 -16.40 -14.93
N LYS A 265 7.21 -16.36 -14.80
CA LYS A 265 6.23 -16.32 -15.90
C LYS A 265 5.34 -15.10 -15.74
N LEU A 266 5.26 -14.29 -16.78
CA LEU A 266 4.37 -13.13 -16.85
C LEU A 266 3.23 -13.43 -17.83
N ASP A 267 2.00 -13.49 -17.33
CA ASP A 267 0.80 -13.71 -18.16
C ASP A 267 -0.11 -12.47 -18.12
N GLY A 268 -0.45 -11.92 -19.29
CA GLY A 268 -1.35 -10.77 -19.43
C GLY A 268 -0.76 -9.65 -20.28
N THR A 269 -1.20 -8.40 -20.05
CA THR A 269 -0.74 -7.23 -20.80
C THR A 269 0.49 -6.61 -20.15
N THR A 270 1.66 -6.82 -20.76
CA THR A 270 2.95 -6.28 -20.30
C THR A 270 3.47 -5.11 -21.13
N LEU A 271 2.75 -4.71 -22.19
CA LEU A 271 3.05 -3.57 -23.03
C LEU A 271 2.02 -2.45 -22.80
N LYS A 272 2.47 -1.24 -22.50
CA LYS A 272 1.61 -0.06 -22.34
C LYS A 272 2.19 1.15 -23.04
N GLN A 273 1.34 1.87 -23.76
CA GLN A 273 1.65 3.18 -24.33
C GLN A 273 1.37 4.29 -23.33
N PHE A 274 2.04 5.43 -23.51
CA PHE A 274 1.80 6.62 -22.69
C PHE A 274 0.44 7.22 -23.03
N GLN A 275 -0.35 7.57 -22.01
CA GLN A 275 -1.71 8.07 -22.21
C GLN A 275 -1.92 9.46 -21.62
N THR A 276 -1.58 9.64 -20.33
CA THR A 276 -1.83 10.90 -19.62
C THR A 276 -0.55 11.40 -18.97
N ASP A 277 -0.18 10.85 -17.82
CA ASP A 277 0.89 11.33 -16.96
C ASP A 277 1.73 10.18 -16.40
N LYS A 278 1.29 8.94 -16.61
CA LYS A 278 1.97 7.72 -16.20
C LYS A 278 1.66 6.56 -17.14
N PHE A 279 2.55 5.57 -17.14
CA PHE A 279 2.22 4.22 -17.58
C PHE A 279 1.65 3.43 -16.40
N LEU A 280 0.62 2.63 -16.66
CA LEU A 280 0.00 1.77 -15.66
C LEU A 280 0.01 0.31 -16.14
N LEU A 281 0.93 -0.48 -15.58
CA LEU A 281 0.97 -1.92 -15.78
C LEU A 281 0.28 -2.60 -14.58
N ASN A 282 -0.97 -3.00 -14.77
CA ASN A 282 -1.83 -3.61 -13.75
C ASN A 282 -2.69 -4.79 -14.27
N GLN A 283 -2.41 -5.25 -15.49
CA GLN A 283 -3.19 -6.29 -16.19
C GLN A 283 -2.33 -7.51 -16.51
N TYR A 284 -1.35 -7.80 -15.66
CA TYR A 284 -0.50 -8.98 -15.75
C TYR A 284 -0.46 -9.71 -14.42
N SER A 285 -0.18 -11.00 -14.48
CA SER A 285 0.06 -11.86 -13.32
C SER A 285 1.49 -12.39 -13.35
N ALA A 286 2.10 -12.49 -12.17
CA ALA A 286 3.46 -12.99 -12.01
C ALA A 286 3.43 -14.35 -11.32
N SER A 287 3.95 -15.38 -11.98
CA SER A 287 4.04 -16.74 -11.46
C SER A 287 5.50 -17.14 -11.32
N GLY A 288 5.89 -17.69 -10.17
CA GLY A 288 7.27 -17.97 -9.81
C GLY A 288 7.48 -19.30 -9.09
N GLN A 289 8.73 -19.55 -8.73
CA GLN A 289 9.09 -20.62 -7.80
C GLN A 289 8.93 -20.13 -6.36
N ILE A 290 8.23 -20.90 -5.53
CA ILE A 290 7.97 -20.53 -4.14
C ILE A 290 9.29 -20.36 -3.35
N GLY A 291 9.40 -19.28 -2.57
CA GLY A 291 10.56 -18.99 -1.72
C GLY A 291 11.80 -18.56 -2.50
N LYS A 292 11.68 -18.33 -3.81
CA LYS A 292 12.76 -17.87 -4.67
C LYS A 292 12.41 -16.53 -5.33
N LYS A 293 13.45 -15.92 -5.90
CA LYS A 293 13.34 -14.70 -6.70
C LYS A 293 13.02 -15.07 -8.15
N GLY A 294 12.09 -14.35 -8.77
CA GLY A 294 11.92 -14.30 -10.22
C GLY A 294 12.29 -12.92 -10.77
N GLU A 295 12.93 -12.88 -11.94
CA GLU A 295 13.50 -11.65 -12.51
C GLU A 295 12.85 -11.26 -13.84
N ALA A 296 12.48 -9.99 -13.96
CA ALA A 296 11.99 -9.38 -15.18
C ALA A 296 12.81 -8.14 -15.54
N VAL A 297 12.71 -7.73 -16.80
CA VAL A 297 13.32 -6.52 -17.34
C VAL A 297 12.22 -5.63 -17.88
N LEU A 298 12.18 -4.40 -17.38
CA LEU A 298 11.31 -3.34 -17.86
C LEU A 298 12.10 -2.48 -18.84
N PHE A 299 11.71 -2.52 -20.11
CA PHE A 299 12.22 -1.64 -21.16
C PHE A 299 11.31 -0.43 -21.31
N ILE A 300 11.91 0.73 -21.42
CA ILE A 300 11.21 2.00 -21.59
C ILE A 300 11.71 2.63 -22.88
N TYR A 301 10.82 2.73 -23.87
CA TYR A 301 11.11 3.19 -25.23
C TYR A 301 10.63 4.62 -25.44
N GLY A 302 11.23 5.32 -26.41
CA GLY A 302 10.98 6.75 -26.64
C GLY A 302 11.74 7.66 -25.67
N PHE A 303 12.52 7.07 -24.77
CA PHE A 303 13.47 7.73 -23.90
C PHE A 303 14.84 7.51 -24.47
N GLU A 304 15.53 8.60 -24.75
CA GLU A 304 16.94 8.51 -25.06
C GLU A 304 17.71 9.04 -23.86
N LEU A 305 18.44 8.15 -23.19
CA LEU A 305 19.24 8.56 -22.03
C LEU A 305 20.42 9.41 -22.48
N LEU A 306 20.67 10.49 -21.75
CA LEU A 306 21.86 11.30 -21.93
C LEU A 306 23.10 10.50 -21.50
N SER A 307 23.95 10.15 -22.45
CA SER A 307 25.24 9.53 -22.15
C SER A 307 26.18 10.55 -21.52
N ASN A 308 26.63 10.31 -20.30
CA ASN A 308 27.61 11.18 -19.63
C ASN A 308 28.95 11.30 -20.39
N LYS A 309 29.27 10.35 -21.28
CA LYS A 309 30.54 10.35 -22.05
C LYS A 309 30.43 11.12 -23.36
N SER A 310 29.40 10.83 -24.15
CA SER A 310 29.24 11.44 -25.49
C SER A 310 28.33 12.67 -25.46
N LEU A 311 27.59 12.89 -24.36
CA LEU A 311 26.51 13.86 -24.20
C LEU A 311 25.39 13.69 -25.24
N ARG A 312 25.39 12.58 -25.96
CA ARG A 312 24.36 12.19 -26.91
C ARG A 312 23.34 11.31 -26.24
N PHE A 313 22.18 11.32 -26.84
CA PHE A 313 21.07 10.46 -26.56
C PHE A 313 21.32 9.10 -27.23
N THR A 314 21.46 8.00 -26.46
CA THR A 314 21.98 6.73 -27.00
C THR A 314 21.10 5.51 -26.82
N ASP A 315 20.48 5.30 -25.67
CA ASP A 315 19.93 3.98 -25.33
C ASP A 315 18.55 4.07 -24.62
N PRO A 316 17.69 3.06 -24.79
CA PRO A 316 16.49 2.91 -23.97
C PRO A 316 16.86 2.68 -22.51
N LEU A 317 16.01 3.17 -21.60
CA LEU A 317 16.16 2.96 -20.18
C LEU A 317 15.73 1.53 -19.80
N ILE A 318 16.61 0.83 -19.08
CA ILE A 318 16.40 -0.56 -18.67
C ILE A 318 16.38 -0.63 -17.14
N ILE A 319 15.40 -1.35 -16.58
CA ILE A 319 15.25 -1.55 -15.14
C ILE A 319 14.94 -3.00 -14.86
N PHE A 320 15.57 -3.55 -13.83
CA PHE A 320 15.31 -4.90 -13.37
C PHE A 320 14.17 -4.90 -12.35
N ILE A 321 13.19 -5.77 -12.53
CA ILE A 321 12.06 -5.95 -11.62
C ILE A 321 12.17 -7.33 -10.97
N ASN A 322 12.38 -7.36 -9.66
CA ASN A 322 12.49 -8.57 -8.87
C ASN A 322 11.16 -8.90 -8.20
N TYR A 323 10.78 -10.16 -8.22
CA TYR A 323 9.61 -10.70 -7.54
C TYR A 323 10.08 -11.71 -6.49
N ILE A 324 9.88 -11.42 -5.21
CA ILE A 324 10.21 -12.33 -4.11
C ILE A 324 8.93 -13.09 -3.73
N PHE A 325 8.85 -14.35 -4.15
CA PHE A 325 7.66 -15.18 -3.97
C PHE A 325 7.60 -15.79 -2.57
N ARG A 326 6.48 -15.56 -1.87
CA ARG A 326 6.23 -16.18 -0.56
C ARG A 326 5.79 -17.64 -0.69
N GLN A 327 5.84 -18.36 0.42
CA GLN A 327 5.16 -19.65 0.58
C GLN A 327 3.64 -19.48 0.38
N CYS A 328 2.98 -20.48 -0.19
CA CYS A 328 1.52 -20.50 -0.22
C CYS A 328 0.99 -20.66 1.20
N GLN A 329 -0.09 -19.94 1.51
CA GLN A 329 -0.69 -19.88 2.83
C GLN A 329 -1.85 -20.88 2.94
N VAL A 330 -2.28 -21.16 4.17
CA VAL A 330 -3.51 -21.91 4.40
C VAL A 330 -4.68 -21.19 3.72
N GLY A 331 -5.53 -21.93 3.02
CA GLY A 331 -6.58 -21.39 2.14
C GLY A 331 -6.16 -21.23 0.68
N GLU A 332 -4.89 -21.48 0.38
CA GLU A 332 -4.36 -21.55 -0.98
C GLU A 332 -4.00 -23.00 -1.34
N ILE A 333 -4.02 -23.29 -2.64
CA ILE A 333 -3.54 -24.56 -3.19
C ILE A 333 -2.42 -24.29 -4.20
N VAL A 334 -1.48 -25.23 -4.29
CA VAL A 334 -0.37 -25.16 -5.23
C VAL A 334 -0.81 -25.80 -6.55
N GLN A 335 -0.77 -25.04 -7.64
CA GLN A 335 -1.06 -25.52 -8.99
C GLN A 335 0.13 -25.28 -9.93
N PRO A 336 0.46 -26.19 -10.85
CA PRO A 336 1.55 -25.96 -11.81
C PRO A 336 1.20 -24.80 -12.76
N ALA A 337 2.13 -23.85 -12.92
CA ALA A 337 1.93 -22.67 -13.78
C ALA A 337 2.34 -22.90 -15.25
N CYS A 338 3.12 -23.96 -15.52
CA CYS A 338 3.50 -24.42 -16.86
C CYS A 338 3.78 -25.93 -16.87
N THR A 339 3.80 -26.50 -18.08
CA THR A 339 4.24 -27.88 -18.34
C THR A 339 5.77 -27.96 -18.26
N ASN A 340 6.29 -28.98 -17.56
CA ASN A 340 7.73 -29.25 -17.42
C ASN A 340 8.57 -28.09 -16.84
N CYS A 341 7.99 -27.30 -15.94
CA CYS A 341 8.69 -26.23 -15.23
C CYS A 341 8.48 -26.34 -13.71
N SER A 342 9.32 -25.65 -12.95
CA SER A 342 9.25 -25.56 -11.49
C SER A 342 8.32 -24.44 -10.99
N LEU A 343 7.64 -23.73 -11.89
CA LEU A 343 6.77 -22.61 -11.55
C LEU A 343 5.39 -23.09 -11.08
N VAL A 344 4.89 -22.45 -10.03
CA VAL A 344 3.60 -22.80 -9.42
C VAL A 344 2.80 -21.56 -9.09
N ASN A 345 1.48 -21.69 -9.08
CA ASN A 345 0.55 -20.66 -8.64
C ASN A 345 0.02 -21.01 -7.26
N CYS A 346 -0.06 -20.02 -6.38
CA CYS A 346 -0.79 -20.11 -5.12
C CYS A 346 -2.23 -19.66 -5.40
N TYR A 347 -3.09 -20.61 -5.75
CA TYR A 347 -4.49 -20.32 -6.06
C TYR A 347 -5.32 -20.24 -4.77
N THR A 348 -5.91 -19.07 -4.50
CA THR A 348 -6.81 -18.88 -3.36
C THR A 348 -8.17 -19.53 -3.64
N CYS A 349 -8.60 -20.40 -2.73
CA CYS A 349 -9.90 -21.06 -2.85
C CYS A 349 -11.04 -20.03 -2.81
N GLN A 350 -11.83 -19.99 -3.89
CA GLN A 350 -12.92 -19.04 -4.06
C GLN A 350 -14.13 -19.43 -3.19
N ASN A 351 -15.10 -18.51 -3.07
CA ASN A 351 -16.35 -18.75 -2.37
C ASN A 351 -17.00 -20.07 -2.81
N GLY A 352 -17.34 -20.91 -1.82
CA GLY A 352 -17.86 -22.25 -2.03
C GLY A 352 -16.81 -23.36 -1.91
N THR A 353 -15.54 -23.00 -1.72
CA THR A 353 -14.44 -23.96 -1.55
C THR A 353 -13.43 -23.49 -0.51
N TYR A 354 -12.70 -24.43 0.10
CA TYR A 354 -11.70 -24.13 1.13
C TYR A 354 -10.49 -25.07 1.10
N SER A 355 -9.41 -24.68 1.78
CA SER A 355 -8.24 -25.51 2.06
C SER A 355 -7.68 -25.15 3.43
N ILE A 356 -7.57 -26.13 4.33
CA ILE A 356 -7.07 -25.93 5.71
C ILE A 356 -5.80 -26.72 6.03
N GLN A 357 -5.28 -27.47 5.05
CA GLN A 357 -4.03 -28.23 5.19
C GLN A 357 -2.81 -27.35 4.87
N ASP A 358 -1.72 -27.56 5.60
CA ASP A 358 -0.45 -26.89 5.33
C ASP A 358 0.15 -27.40 4.02
N THR A 359 0.26 -26.49 3.05
CA THR A 359 0.79 -26.76 1.70
C THR A 359 2.24 -27.25 1.69
N THR A 360 2.97 -27.12 2.80
CA THR A 360 4.38 -27.58 2.91
C THR A 360 4.53 -29.09 3.14
N GLN A 361 3.48 -29.78 3.61
CA GLN A 361 3.59 -31.18 4.02
C GLN A 361 3.11 -32.21 2.98
N ASN A 362 2.34 -31.81 1.96
CA ASN A 362 1.86 -32.72 0.90
C ASN A 362 1.63 -31.96 -0.41
N SER A 363 2.63 -31.88 -1.29
CA SER A 363 2.55 -31.10 -2.54
C SER A 363 1.83 -31.80 -3.71
N ASN A 364 1.42 -33.06 -3.55
CA ASN A 364 0.77 -33.83 -4.61
C ASN A 364 -0.75 -33.79 -4.45
N ASN A 365 -1.43 -33.04 -5.33
CA ASN A 365 -2.88 -33.00 -5.52
C ASN A 365 -3.73 -32.35 -4.40
N LEU A 366 -3.29 -31.25 -3.80
CA LEU A 366 -4.23 -30.41 -3.04
C LEU A 366 -5.20 -29.71 -4.00
N GLN A 367 -6.48 -30.07 -3.89
CA GLN A 367 -7.60 -29.37 -4.52
C GLN A 367 -8.40 -28.65 -3.44
N CYS A 368 -8.97 -27.49 -3.78
CA CYS A 368 -9.90 -26.82 -2.89
C CYS A 368 -11.13 -27.73 -2.68
N LYS A 369 -11.43 -28.04 -1.42
CA LYS A 369 -12.56 -28.88 -1.07
C LYS A 369 -13.85 -28.08 -1.17
N PRO A 370 -14.94 -28.64 -1.71
CA PRO A 370 -16.24 -27.96 -1.75
C PRO A 370 -16.82 -27.82 -0.34
N CYS A 371 -17.51 -26.71 -0.05
CA CYS A 371 -18.26 -26.59 1.21
C CYS A 371 -19.33 -27.68 1.31
N ASP A 372 -19.47 -28.29 2.48
CA ASP A 372 -20.66 -29.04 2.81
C ASP A 372 -21.75 -28.10 3.35
N TYR A 373 -22.62 -27.62 2.46
CA TYR A 373 -23.73 -26.73 2.84
C TYR A 373 -24.80 -27.37 3.73
N LYS A 374 -24.71 -28.67 4.03
CA LYS A 374 -25.55 -29.28 5.08
C LYS A 374 -25.12 -28.82 6.47
N SER A 375 -23.81 -28.66 6.67
CA SER A 375 -23.20 -28.35 7.95
C SER A 375 -22.67 -26.91 8.04
N CYS A 376 -22.44 -26.25 6.89
CA CYS A 376 -21.86 -24.92 6.80
C CYS A 376 -22.82 -23.89 6.16
N ASP A 377 -22.66 -22.62 6.55
CA ASP A 377 -23.31 -21.48 5.90
C ASP A 377 -22.49 -20.95 4.72
N TYR A 378 -21.18 -20.80 4.90
CA TYR A 378 -20.26 -20.42 3.83
C TYR A 378 -18.85 -20.96 4.10
N CYS A 379 -18.05 -21.09 3.05
CA CYS A 379 -16.61 -21.33 3.18
C CYS A 379 -15.86 -20.67 2.02
N GLU A 380 -14.68 -20.13 2.33
CA GLU A 380 -13.82 -19.43 1.36
C GLU A 380 -12.38 -19.41 1.90
N GLY A 381 -11.40 -19.72 1.05
CA GLY A 381 -9.99 -19.74 1.44
C GLY A 381 -9.74 -20.71 2.61
N ASN A 382 -9.39 -20.18 3.77
CA ASN A 382 -9.16 -20.92 5.01
C ASN A 382 -10.33 -20.84 6.01
N LYS A 383 -11.42 -20.13 5.66
CA LYS A 383 -12.55 -19.89 6.55
C LYS A 383 -13.69 -20.84 6.26
N ILE A 384 -14.27 -21.40 7.32
CA ILE A 384 -15.45 -22.25 7.27
C ILE A 384 -16.40 -21.77 8.36
N SER A 385 -17.58 -21.28 7.96
CA SER A 385 -18.64 -20.85 8.87
C SER A 385 -19.65 -21.97 9.05
N LEU A 386 -19.78 -22.46 10.27
CA LEU A 386 -20.67 -23.58 10.61
C LEU A 386 -22.09 -23.09 10.88
N LYS A 387 -23.07 -23.91 10.51
CA LYS A 387 -24.46 -23.75 10.95
C LYS A 387 -24.59 -24.09 12.44
N LYS A 388 -25.61 -23.52 13.09
CA LYS A 388 -26.01 -23.93 14.43
C LYS A 388 -26.29 -25.45 14.47
N GLY A 389 -25.79 -26.11 15.51
CA GLY A 389 -25.90 -27.56 15.69
C GLY A 389 -24.73 -28.37 15.12
N PHE A 390 -23.68 -27.73 14.59
CA PHE A 390 -22.45 -28.39 14.12
C PHE A 390 -21.21 -27.91 14.88
N TRP A 391 -20.20 -28.76 14.98
CA TRP A 391 -18.95 -28.52 15.69
C TRP A 391 -17.75 -29.07 14.92
N ARG A 392 -16.59 -28.43 15.12
CA ARG A 392 -15.28 -28.92 14.67
C ARG A 392 -14.21 -28.61 15.72
N LEU A 393 -13.11 -29.36 15.73
CA LEU A 393 -12.08 -29.23 16.76
C LEU A 393 -11.37 -27.88 16.77
N ASN A 394 -10.99 -27.39 15.59
CA ASN A 394 -10.29 -26.11 15.41
C ASN A 394 -10.31 -25.70 13.92
N GLN A 395 -9.66 -24.58 13.59
CA GLN A 395 -9.58 -24.04 12.23
C GLN A 395 -8.85 -24.95 11.21
N GLN A 396 -8.02 -25.88 11.68
CA GLN A 396 -7.21 -26.79 10.85
C GLN A 396 -7.88 -28.16 10.70
N ASP A 397 -8.93 -28.44 11.48
CA ASP A 397 -9.69 -29.68 11.40
C ASP A 397 -10.88 -29.53 10.46
N ASP A 398 -11.00 -30.52 9.58
CA ASP A 398 -12.02 -30.59 8.55
C ASP A 398 -13.19 -31.49 8.93
N ASN A 399 -13.09 -32.14 10.08
CA ASN A 399 -14.11 -33.04 10.56
C ASN A 399 -15.22 -32.25 11.24
N ILE A 400 -16.24 -31.93 10.44
CA ILE A 400 -17.44 -31.26 10.92
C ILE A 400 -18.46 -32.31 11.33
N ILE A 401 -18.82 -32.32 12.62
CA ILE A 401 -19.74 -33.29 13.19
C ILE A 401 -21.01 -32.60 13.71
N PRO A 402 -22.20 -33.22 13.53
CA PRO A 402 -23.40 -32.72 14.15
C PRO A 402 -23.30 -32.91 15.66
N CYS A 403 -23.70 -31.90 16.41
CA CYS A 403 -23.82 -32.00 17.84
C CYS A 403 -24.95 -32.96 18.22
N GLY A 404 -24.91 -33.47 19.46
CA GLY A 404 -25.86 -34.48 19.94
C GLY A 404 -27.32 -34.01 19.87
N LYS A 405 -28.24 -34.79 20.46
CA LYS A 405 -29.71 -34.67 20.29
C LYS A 405 -30.35 -33.26 20.45
N SER A 406 -29.64 -32.26 20.97
CA SER A 406 -30.07 -30.86 21.01
C SER A 406 -29.22 -29.97 20.09
N GLN A 407 -29.85 -29.36 19.09
CA GLN A 407 -29.21 -28.38 18.18
C GLN A 407 -28.74 -27.11 18.90
N ASP A 408 -29.15 -26.89 20.14
CA ASP A 408 -28.81 -25.69 20.92
C ASP A 408 -27.44 -25.75 21.60
N LEU A 409 -26.78 -26.91 21.61
CA LEU A 409 -25.47 -27.08 22.27
C LEU A 409 -24.33 -26.38 21.51
N CYS A 410 -24.41 -26.41 20.18
CA CYS A 410 -23.39 -25.84 19.33
C CYS A 410 -23.93 -24.64 18.60
N ASN A 411 -23.31 -23.48 18.80
CA ASN A 411 -23.71 -22.25 18.16
C ASN A 411 -23.02 -22.04 16.79
N GLY A 412 -22.02 -22.86 16.45
CA GLY A 412 -21.28 -22.77 15.19
C GLY A 412 -20.35 -21.54 15.10
N GLN A 413 -20.20 -20.78 16.20
CA GLN A 413 -19.37 -19.58 16.23
C GLN A 413 -17.94 -19.89 16.66
N GLU A 414 -16.99 -19.36 15.92
CA GLU A 414 -15.57 -19.61 16.15
C GLU A 414 -15.07 -19.03 17.49
N ASP A 415 -15.51 -17.81 17.83
CA ASP A 415 -15.08 -17.09 19.05
C ASP A 415 -15.42 -17.84 20.35
N THR A 416 -16.42 -18.73 20.30
CA THR A 416 -16.88 -19.53 21.43
C THR A 416 -16.47 -21.00 21.32
N ASN A 417 -15.48 -21.30 20.48
CA ASN A 417 -15.04 -22.67 20.17
C ASN A 417 -16.20 -23.57 19.71
N TYR A 418 -17.13 -22.98 18.97
CA TYR A 418 -18.33 -23.61 18.40
C TYR A 418 -19.37 -24.08 19.42
N CYS A 419 -19.17 -23.79 20.72
CA CYS A 419 -20.08 -24.14 21.81
C CYS A 419 -20.92 -22.96 22.29
N SER A 420 -22.15 -23.26 22.74
CA SER A 420 -23.00 -22.32 23.46
C SER A 420 -22.38 -21.95 24.82
N GLU A 421 -22.81 -20.82 25.38
CA GLU A 421 -22.26 -20.28 26.63
C GLU A 421 -22.23 -21.32 27.77
N GLY A 422 -21.08 -21.42 28.43
CA GLY A 422 -20.86 -22.35 29.54
C GLY A 422 -20.54 -23.79 29.15
N GLN A 423 -20.61 -24.15 27.87
CA GLN A 423 -20.29 -25.48 27.37
C GLN A 423 -18.87 -25.56 26.78
N ILE A 424 -18.25 -26.73 26.91
CA ILE A 424 -16.91 -27.06 26.42
C ILE A 424 -16.86 -28.51 25.94
N GLY A 425 -15.74 -28.87 25.29
CA GLY A 425 -15.43 -30.22 24.84
C GLY A 425 -15.90 -30.54 23.41
N PRO A 426 -15.54 -31.73 22.87
CA PRO A 426 -15.70 -32.04 21.45
C PRO A 426 -17.12 -32.07 20.86
N LEU A 427 -18.16 -31.95 21.71
CA LEU A 427 -19.56 -31.93 21.29
C LEU A 427 -20.38 -30.93 22.13
N CYS A 428 -19.70 -30.03 22.86
CA CYS A 428 -20.31 -29.08 23.77
C CYS A 428 -21.22 -29.74 24.83
N GLN A 429 -20.88 -30.97 25.23
CA GLN A 429 -21.67 -31.78 26.15
C GLN A 429 -21.29 -31.58 27.61
N THR A 430 -20.16 -30.96 27.90
CA THR A 430 -19.70 -30.76 29.29
C THR A 430 -19.72 -29.29 29.64
N CYS A 431 -20.18 -28.96 30.84
CA CYS A 431 -20.12 -27.60 31.34
C CYS A 431 -18.70 -27.24 31.80
N ASP A 432 -18.32 -25.98 31.63
CA ASP A 432 -17.06 -25.42 32.13
C ASP A 432 -17.14 -25.22 33.66
N TYR A 433 -17.02 -26.32 34.40
CA TYR A 433 -17.12 -26.34 35.85
C TYR A 433 -16.03 -25.52 36.55
N LEU A 434 -14.86 -25.36 35.92
CA LEU A 434 -13.74 -24.58 36.45
C LEU A 434 -13.75 -23.11 36.01
N GLY A 435 -14.54 -22.78 35.00
CA GLY A 435 -14.51 -21.46 34.36
C GLY A 435 -13.19 -21.17 33.65
N GLN A 436 -12.51 -22.19 33.14
CA GLN A 436 -11.23 -22.05 32.45
C GLN A 436 -11.35 -21.40 31.08
N PHE A 437 -12.48 -21.60 30.40
CA PHE A 437 -12.75 -21.08 29.06
C PHE A 437 -13.69 -19.87 29.11
N TRP A 438 -14.78 -19.96 29.89
CA TRP A 438 -15.81 -18.92 29.96
C TRP A 438 -15.59 -17.88 31.07
N ASN A 439 -14.45 -17.90 31.77
CA ASN A 439 -14.12 -17.04 32.91
C ASN A 439 -15.15 -17.08 34.06
N SER A 440 -16.02 -18.09 34.08
CA SER A 440 -17.10 -18.27 35.04
C SER A 440 -17.38 -19.76 35.12
N SER A 441 -17.64 -20.28 36.32
CA SER A 441 -17.98 -21.70 36.46
C SER A 441 -19.43 -21.94 36.04
N TYR A 442 -19.67 -23.07 35.38
CA TYR A 442 -20.99 -23.51 34.94
C TYR A 442 -21.26 -24.94 35.39
N ALA A 443 -22.52 -25.24 35.71
CA ALA A 443 -22.97 -26.57 36.11
C ALA A 443 -24.22 -27.00 35.33
N GLU A 444 -24.36 -28.31 35.13
CA GLU A 444 -25.50 -28.90 34.43
C GLU A 444 -26.70 -29.08 35.38
N ASN A 445 -27.90 -28.80 34.88
CA ASN A 445 -29.14 -29.20 35.53
C ASN A 445 -29.71 -30.45 34.84
N ASN A 446 -29.99 -31.51 35.61
CA ASN A 446 -30.41 -32.84 35.13
C ASN A 446 -31.67 -32.88 34.25
N LEU A 447 -32.38 -31.76 34.09
CA LEU A 447 -33.66 -31.67 33.36
C LEU A 447 -33.51 -31.16 31.92
N ASP A 448 -32.53 -30.31 31.62
CA ASP A 448 -32.47 -29.58 30.33
C ASP A 448 -31.13 -29.74 29.56
N ASN A 449 -30.15 -30.49 30.10
CA ASN A 449 -28.78 -30.59 29.55
C ASN A 449 -28.15 -29.22 29.20
N LYS A 450 -28.58 -28.17 29.90
CA LYS A 450 -28.09 -26.80 29.75
C LYS A 450 -27.16 -26.46 30.91
N CYS A 451 -26.09 -25.75 30.58
CA CYS A 451 -25.12 -25.26 31.55
C CYS A 451 -25.59 -23.92 32.10
N PHE A 452 -25.71 -23.82 33.41
CA PHE A 452 -26.08 -22.60 34.11
C PHE A 452 -24.86 -22.04 34.84
N LYS A 453 -24.71 -20.71 34.78
CA LYS A 453 -23.63 -20.00 35.46
C LYS A 453 -23.77 -20.17 36.97
N CYS A 454 -22.75 -20.70 37.62
CA CYS A 454 -22.69 -20.83 39.07
C CYS A 454 -22.60 -19.42 39.70
N GLY A 455 -23.65 -19.01 40.41
CA GLY A 455 -23.63 -17.79 41.21
C GLY A 455 -22.75 -17.96 42.44
N SER A 456 -22.03 -16.91 42.84
CA SER A 456 -21.31 -16.86 44.12
C SER A 456 -22.32 -16.75 45.27
N GLU A 457 -22.92 -17.87 45.67
CA GLU A 457 -23.87 -17.98 46.78
C GLU A 457 -23.21 -17.86 48.17
N SER A 458 -22.41 -16.81 48.37
CA SER A 458 -21.78 -16.51 49.66
C SER A 458 -22.79 -16.22 50.78
N GLN A 459 -24.00 -15.75 50.42
CA GLN A 459 -25.04 -15.40 51.39
C GLN A 459 -25.73 -16.63 52.01
N TYR A 460 -25.93 -17.71 51.24
CA TYR A 460 -26.57 -18.93 51.75
C TYR A 460 -25.65 -19.72 52.68
N ILE A 461 -24.35 -19.77 52.37
CA ILE A 461 -23.34 -20.43 53.23
C ILE A 461 -23.29 -19.75 54.61
N ALA A 462 -23.29 -18.41 54.65
CA ALA A 462 -23.27 -17.67 55.91
C ALA A 462 -24.55 -17.90 56.75
N ALA A 463 -25.72 -17.93 56.11
CA ALA A 463 -26.98 -18.23 56.78
C ALA A 463 -27.01 -19.66 57.35
N GLN A 464 -26.49 -20.64 56.61
CA GLN A 464 -26.44 -22.05 57.05
C GLN A 464 -25.48 -22.25 58.23
N PHE A 465 -24.36 -21.51 58.25
CA PHE A 465 -23.40 -21.52 59.35
C PHE A 465 -23.96 -20.88 60.62
N PHE A 466 -24.75 -19.81 60.49
CA PHE A 466 -25.46 -19.21 61.63
C PHE A 466 -26.52 -20.16 62.21
N LEU A 467 -27.28 -20.83 61.34
CA LEU A 467 -28.31 -21.77 61.76
C LEU A 467 -27.72 -22.98 62.51
N SER A 468 -26.55 -23.48 62.08
CA SER A 468 -25.87 -24.61 62.73
C SER A 468 -25.30 -24.25 64.10
N ILE A 469 -24.81 -23.02 64.30
CA ILE A 469 -24.39 -22.52 65.62
C ILE A 469 -25.58 -22.42 66.57
N ILE A 470 -26.72 -21.89 66.11
CA ILE A 470 -27.93 -21.76 66.93
C ILE A 470 -28.44 -23.14 67.37
N THR A 471 -28.45 -24.14 66.47
CA THR A 471 -28.88 -25.50 66.83
C THR A 471 -27.92 -26.16 67.82
N LEU A 472 -26.61 -25.93 67.71
CA LEU A 472 -25.62 -26.44 68.67
C LEU A 472 -25.78 -25.82 70.07
N LEU A 473 -26.02 -24.50 70.14
CA LEU A 473 -26.31 -23.79 71.39
C LEU A 473 -27.61 -24.29 72.03
N TYR A 474 -28.63 -24.57 71.22
CA TYR A 474 -29.89 -25.11 71.72
C TYR A 474 -29.73 -26.54 72.25
N LEU A 475 -28.98 -27.40 71.56
CA LEU A 475 -28.70 -28.77 72.02
C LEU A 475 -27.90 -28.77 73.33
N THR A 476 -26.88 -27.91 73.45
CA THR A 476 -26.09 -27.78 74.70
C THR A 476 -26.94 -27.27 75.86
N TYR A 477 -27.89 -26.36 75.62
CA TYR A 477 -28.87 -25.94 76.61
C TYR A 477 -29.75 -27.10 77.11
N ILE A 478 -30.30 -27.93 76.19
CA ILE A 478 -31.10 -29.11 76.57
C ILE A 478 -30.27 -30.10 77.41
N PHE A 479 -29.01 -30.33 77.04
CA PHE A 479 -28.11 -31.19 77.81
C PHE A 479 -27.83 -30.65 79.23
N TYR A 480 -27.71 -29.33 79.38
CA TYR A 480 -27.56 -28.71 80.69
C TYR A 480 -28.80 -28.88 81.56
N GLU A 481 -29.99 -28.58 81.02
CA GLU A 481 -31.28 -28.72 81.69
C GLU A 481 -31.52 -30.17 82.16
N THR A 482 -31.29 -31.15 81.29
CA THR A 482 -31.42 -32.58 81.62
C THR A 482 -30.43 -33.01 82.71
N LYS A 483 -29.18 -32.53 82.70
CA LYS A 483 -28.21 -32.79 83.77
C LYS A 483 -28.67 -32.22 85.11
N VAL A 484 -29.22 -30.99 85.13
CA VAL A 484 -29.74 -30.36 86.35
C VAL A 484 -30.92 -31.16 86.90
N ASN A 485 -31.86 -31.55 86.03
CA ASN A 485 -33.02 -32.36 86.42
C ASN A 485 -32.63 -33.75 86.95
N LEU A 486 -31.64 -34.42 86.33
CA LEU A 486 -31.10 -35.69 86.83
C LEU A 486 -30.45 -35.54 88.21
N ASN A 487 -29.69 -34.46 88.45
CA ASN A 487 -29.09 -34.18 89.76
C ASN A 487 -30.16 -33.92 90.83
N LEU A 488 -31.24 -33.21 90.49
CA LEU A 488 -32.38 -33.00 91.40
C LEU A 488 -33.08 -34.33 91.70
N MET A 489 -33.30 -35.18 90.69
CA MET A 489 -33.91 -36.50 90.85
C MET A 489 -33.05 -37.41 91.74
N ALA A 490 -31.73 -37.41 91.57
CA ALA A 490 -30.80 -38.15 92.41
C ALA A 490 -30.84 -37.67 93.88
N LYS A 491 -30.87 -36.35 94.11
CA LYS A 491 -31.00 -35.77 95.46
C LYS A 491 -32.34 -36.15 96.11
N ALA A 492 -33.44 -36.13 95.35
CA ALA A 492 -34.76 -36.53 95.84
C ALA A 492 -34.79 -38.03 96.23
N LEU A 493 -34.19 -38.91 95.42
CA LEU A 493 -34.05 -40.34 95.71
C LEU A 493 -33.21 -40.63 96.96
N ILE A 494 -32.13 -39.88 97.17
CA ILE A 494 -31.29 -40.00 98.37
C ILE A 494 -32.08 -39.59 99.62
N LEU A 495 -32.84 -38.50 99.56
CA LEU A 495 -33.65 -38.01 100.68
C LEU A 495 -34.82 -38.95 101.04
N ASP A 496 -35.45 -39.58 100.04
CA ASP A 496 -36.47 -40.62 100.24
C ASP A 496 -35.88 -41.87 100.92
N ARG A 497 -34.68 -42.32 100.49
CA ARG A 497 -33.99 -43.47 101.11
C ARG A 497 -33.48 -43.21 102.54
N ILE A 498 -33.12 -41.97 102.88
CA ILE A 498 -32.70 -41.58 104.24
C ILE A 498 -33.94 -41.40 105.16
N GLY A 499 -35.16 -41.52 104.63
CA GLY A 499 -36.41 -41.48 105.41
C GLY A 499 -36.82 -40.08 105.87
N LEU A 500 -36.19 -39.03 105.33
CA LEU A 500 -36.47 -37.62 105.66
C LEU A 500 -37.65 -37.05 104.85
N ILE A 501 -38.07 -37.74 103.79
CA ILE A 501 -39.25 -37.45 102.98
C ILE A 501 -39.91 -38.79 102.66
N ARG A 502 -41.23 -38.92 102.87
CA ARG A 502 -42.02 -40.04 102.33
C ARG A 502 -42.80 -39.52 101.12
N LEU A 503 -42.38 -39.90 99.92
CA LEU A 503 -43.12 -39.58 98.70
C LEU A 503 -44.35 -40.51 98.60
N GLY A 504 -45.52 -40.00 98.99
CA GLY A 504 -46.79 -40.68 98.76
C GLY A 504 -47.05 -40.83 97.26
N THR A 505 -47.62 -41.98 96.86
CA THR A 505 -47.81 -42.45 95.48
C THR A 505 -48.73 -41.60 94.59
N SER A 506 -49.04 -40.35 94.97
CA SER A 506 -49.88 -39.41 94.21
C SER A 506 -49.24 -38.04 93.95
N GLY A 507 -48.00 -37.79 94.36
CA GLY A 507 -47.27 -36.58 93.96
C GLY A 507 -46.47 -36.80 92.69
N GLN A 508 -46.98 -36.38 91.53
CA GLN A 508 -46.18 -36.36 90.31
C GLN A 508 -45.02 -35.35 90.46
N ILE A 509 -43.80 -35.86 90.31
CA ILE A 509 -42.58 -35.06 90.26
C ILE A 509 -42.67 -34.14 89.04
N GLY A 510 -42.79 -32.83 89.26
CA GLY A 510 -42.91 -31.82 88.19
C GLY A 510 -43.89 -30.68 88.48
N GLU A 511 -44.80 -30.83 89.45
CA GLU A 511 -45.71 -29.73 89.81
C GLU A 511 -45.03 -28.67 90.68
N LYS A 512 -45.30 -27.37 90.41
CA LYS A 512 -44.85 -26.23 91.22
C LYS A 512 -45.21 -26.36 92.71
N SER A 513 -46.29 -27.08 93.03
CA SER A 513 -46.75 -27.39 94.39
C SER A 513 -45.73 -28.25 95.17
N PHE A 514 -45.06 -29.20 94.50
CA PHE A 514 -44.03 -30.06 95.07
C PHE A 514 -42.77 -29.27 95.46
N TYR A 515 -42.31 -28.39 94.57
CA TYR A 515 -41.16 -27.52 94.84
C TYR A 515 -41.42 -26.54 95.98
N ASN A 516 -42.63 -26.01 96.10
CA ASN A 516 -43.01 -25.13 97.23
C ASN A 516 -43.08 -25.90 98.55
N TYR A 517 -43.59 -27.14 98.56
CA TYR A 517 -43.61 -27.98 99.77
C TYR A 517 -42.20 -28.38 100.22
N PHE A 518 -41.32 -28.71 99.26
CA PHE A 518 -39.90 -29.02 99.50
C PHE A 518 -39.11 -27.81 100.01
N ASN A 519 -39.32 -26.62 99.43
CA ASN A 519 -38.70 -25.37 99.88
C ASN A 519 -39.19 -24.92 101.27
N ILE A 520 -40.45 -25.21 101.63
CA ILE A 520 -40.98 -24.91 102.97
C ILE A 520 -40.37 -25.85 104.04
N LEU A 521 -40.13 -27.12 103.70
CA LEU A 521 -39.47 -28.08 104.61
C LEU A 521 -37.99 -27.77 104.84
N THR A 522 -37.24 -27.40 103.78
CA THR A 522 -35.85 -26.95 103.91
C THR A 522 -35.72 -25.63 104.68
N CYS A 523 -36.71 -24.73 104.56
CA CYS A 523 -36.76 -23.50 105.34
C CYS A 523 -37.04 -23.74 106.84
N LYS A 524 -37.90 -24.70 107.20
CA LYS A 524 -38.18 -25.09 108.61
C LYS A 524 -37.04 -25.84 109.28
N LEU A 525 -36.21 -26.59 108.54
CA LEU A 525 -35.17 -27.43 109.11
C LEU A 525 -33.82 -26.73 109.33
N LYS A 526 -33.63 -25.46 108.92
CA LYS A 526 -32.36 -24.71 109.08
C LYS A 526 -31.11 -25.54 108.70
N LEU A 527 -31.24 -26.45 107.74
CA LEU A 527 -30.11 -27.25 107.25
C LEU A 527 -29.36 -26.42 106.21
N LYS A 528 -28.43 -25.59 106.69
CA LYS A 528 -27.30 -25.10 105.89
C LYS A 528 -26.33 -26.27 105.74
N PHE A 529 -26.16 -26.76 104.52
CA PHE A 529 -24.97 -27.51 104.14
C PHE A 529 -24.31 -26.78 102.98
N THR A 530 -23.10 -26.32 103.26
CA THR A 530 -22.10 -25.71 102.37
C THR A 530 -21.75 -26.61 101.21
#